data_AF-A0AAF0Y7L1-F1
#
_entry.id   AF-A0AAF0Y7L1-F1
#
_cell.length_a   1.000
_cell.length_b   1.000
_cell.length_c   1.000
_cell.angle_alpha   90.00
_cell.angle_beta   90.00
_cell.angle_gamma   90.00
#
_symmetry.space_group_name_H-M   'P 1'
#
loop_
_entity.id
_entity.type
_entity.pdbx_description
1 polymer ?
#
loop_
_entity_poly.entity_id
_entity_poly.type
_entity_poly.pdbx_seq_one_letter_code
_entity_poly.pdbx_strand_id
1 'polypeptide(L)'
;MLFGISQRGSGARRIAACSPLLHRTIARAFASAPPAEEERVQLTSPAAYVSTSTDPWFNLSYEDWLLRNTPVSQPLLFIYRNAQCVVIGRNQNPWKETTPRQLLADGIPLVRRRSGGGTVYHDMGNTNFSIMLPRVTFTRSGGANLVAKAIRERLDVPSCTVNSRNDVIVREGGKDLKVGAEVTGSPTHAQVSGSAYKIIQHRAYHHGTMLISSDVSTLGRALHSDSPHLETKGIASFRSAVSTLNAHRARSAPITNDDFVEALKEEFGATYPGHMEEHVVNEGQVDLPKVWDGVKDLAVGVSRKGVADGQSWEWQYGQTPEFTNKIEGELSFGRVTATLASRHALLTQFSLELAAADEDTQDALNAISTALVGKRYEALSGAEADLAPDVPTPLANEVLAWLRTSM
;
A
#
# COMPACT_ATOMS: atom_id res chain seq x y z
N MET A 1 -57.25 19.15 5.64
CA MET A 1 -58.39 20.03 6.01
C MET A 1 -58.20 20.39 7.48
N LEU A 2 -58.14 21.61 8.00
CA LEU A 2 -58.29 22.98 7.49
C LEU A 2 -57.63 23.89 8.59
N PHE A 3 -56.79 24.86 8.18
CA PHE A 3 -56.48 26.22 8.74
C PHE A 3 -56.20 26.43 10.26
N GLY A 4 -55.43 27.41 10.74
CA GLY A 4 -54.75 28.61 10.20
C GLY A 4 -54.26 29.47 11.40
N ILE A 5 -53.00 29.90 11.43
CA ILE A 5 -52.47 31.29 11.28
C ILE A 5 -52.91 32.35 12.34
N SER A 6 -51.89 32.85 13.09
CA SER A 6 -51.58 34.24 13.51
C SER A 6 -52.37 34.98 14.61
N GLN A 7 -51.69 35.49 15.65
CA GLN A 7 -51.25 36.90 15.75
C GLN A 7 -50.49 37.21 17.07
N ARG A 8 -49.66 38.26 17.00
CA ARG A 8 -48.77 38.84 18.03
C ARG A 8 -49.52 39.60 19.13
N GLY A 9 -48.90 39.79 20.30
CA GLY A 9 -49.26 40.92 21.18
C GLY A 9 -48.79 40.86 22.64
N SER A 10 -47.71 41.59 22.92
CA SER A 10 -47.21 42.15 24.20
C SER A 10 -47.94 41.90 25.54
N GLY A 11 -47.18 41.57 26.57
CA GLY A 11 -47.58 41.72 27.97
C GLY A 11 -46.43 41.47 28.95
N ALA A 12 -45.67 42.52 29.25
CA ALA A 12 -44.60 42.48 30.24
C ALA A 12 -45.14 42.19 31.66
N ARG A 13 -44.56 41.20 32.35
CA ARG A 13 -44.65 41.08 33.82
C ARG A 13 -43.26 40.93 34.41
N ARG A 14 -42.97 41.84 35.34
CA ARG A 14 -41.76 41.98 36.15
C ARG A 14 -41.54 40.72 37.01
N ILE A 15 -40.30 40.25 37.07
CA ILE A 15 -39.79 39.41 38.17
C ILE A 15 -38.54 40.09 38.75
N ALA A 16 -38.44 39.98 40.06
CA ALA A 16 -37.69 40.79 41.00
C ALA A 16 -36.17 40.83 40.81
N ALA A 17 -35.60 41.93 41.31
CA ALA A 17 -34.19 42.20 41.43
C ALA A 17 -33.51 41.29 42.46
N CYS A 18 -32.32 40.79 42.11
CA CYS A 18 -31.32 40.31 43.06
C CYS A 18 -29.97 41.03 42.81
N SER A 19 -29.28 41.28 43.92
CA SER A 19 -28.20 42.23 44.22
C SER A 19 -26.96 42.28 43.29
N PRO A 20 -26.27 43.43 43.16
CA PRO A 20 -25.13 43.61 42.25
C PRO A 20 -23.78 43.45 42.99
N LEU A 21 -23.28 42.22 43.15
CA LEU A 21 -21.95 41.98 43.69
C LEU A 21 -21.33 40.72 43.07
N LEU A 22 -21.05 40.72 41.76
CA LEU A 22 -20.04 39.81 41.18
C LEU A 22 -19.66 40.13 39.72
N HIS A 23 -19.44 41.39 39.33
CA HIS A 23 -19.03 41.73 37.94
C HIS A 23 -17.84 42.69 37.87
N ARG A 24 -16.76 42.39 38.60
CA ARG A 24 -15.47 43.08 38.45
C ARG A 24 -14.24 42.20 38.71
N THR A 25 -14.20 40.97 38.18
CA THR A 25 -12.91 40.25 38.02
C THR A 25 -12.88 39.22 36.88
N ILE A 26 -13.40 39.54 35.69
CA ILE A 26 -13.12 38.73 34.48
C ILE A 26 -12.79 39.67 33.31
N ALA A 27 -11.72 40.45 33.50
CA ALA A 27 -11.13 41.27 32.45
C ALA A 27 -9.60 41.29 32.60
N ARG A 28 -8.99 40.09 32.70
CA ARG A 28 -7.55 39.85 32.52
C ARG A 28 -7.26 38.34 32.61
N ALA A 29 -7.53 37.62 31.53
CA ALA A 29 -6.93 36.32 31.24
C ALA A 29 -7.19 35.90 29.78
N PHE A 30 -6.98 36.82 28.83
CA PHE A 30 -6.75 36.49 27.43
C PHE A 30 -5.53 37.25 26.95
N ALA A 31 -4.42 37.06 27.66
CA ALA A 31 -3.12 37.18 27.00
C ALA A 31 -2.99 35.91 26.16
N SER A 32 -2.94 36.07 24.85
CA SER A 32 -2.58 35.01 23.92
C SER A 32 -1.33 34.32 24.44
N ALA A 33 -1.42 33.03 24.76
CA ALA A 33 -0.24 32.21 24.91
C ALA A 33 0.62 32.40 23.64
N PRO A 34 1.96 32.54 23.75
CA PRO A 34 2.80 32.49 22.57
C PRO A 34 2.47 31.21 21.79
N PRO A 35 2.56 31.21 20.45
CA PRO A 35 2.45 29.97 19.70
C PRO A 35 3.40 28.97 20.36
N ALA A 36 2.87 27.77 20.68
CA ALA A 36 3.70 26.68 21.20
C ALA A 36 4.95 26.63 20.31
N GLU A 37 6.14 26.75 20.90
CA GLU A 37 7.39 26.60 20.17
C GLU A 37 7.24 25.34 19.31
N GLU A 38 7.36 25.50 17.98
CA GLU A 38 7.41 24.34 17.09
C GLU A 38 8.47 23.42 17.68
N GLU A 39 8.04 22.26 18.16
CA GLU A 39 8.89 21.30 18.86
C GLU A 39 10.02 20.90 17.89
N ARG A 40 11.16 21.60 17.96
CA ARG A 40 12.29 21.40 17.06
C ARG A 40 12.94 20.09 17.47
N VAL A 41 12.53 19.02 16.81
CA VAL A 41 13.20 17.72 16.96
C VAL A 41 14.62 17.87 16.44
N GLN A 42 15.60 17.89 17.36
CA GLN A 42 17.00 17.87 17.01
C GLN A 42 17.36 16.46 16.54
N LEU A 43 17.81 16.35 15.29
CA LEU A 43 18.21 15.06 14.72
C LEU A 43 19.49 14.54 15.37
N THR A 44 19.52 13.25 15.66
CA THR A 44 20.73 12.53 16.09
C THR A 44 21.45 11.92 14.90
N SER A 45 22.59 11.28 15.16
CA SER A 45 23.35 10.57 14.13
C SER A 45 22.51 9.55 13.36
N PRO A 46 22.57 9.53 12.02
CA PRO A 46 21.79 8.62 11.20
C PRO A 46 22.23 7.17 11.36
N ALA A 47 21.36 6.23 10.98
CA ALA A 47 21.74 4.82 10.83
C ALA A 47 21.20 4.22 9.53
N ALA A 48 22.02 3.41 8.88
CA ALA A 48 21.66 2.61 7.72
C ALA A 48 21.55 1.12 8.10
N TYR A 49 20.49 0.48 7.64
CA TYR A 49 20.24 -0.95 7.81
C TYR A 49 20.18 -1.59 6.42
N VAL A 50 20.98 -2.62 6.16
CA VAL A 50 20.99 -3.35 4.89
C VAL A 50 20.57 -4.79 5.12
N SER A 51 19.44 -5.20 4.54
CA SER A 51 18.96 -6.58 4.63
C SER A 51 19.65 -7.48 3.65
N THR A 52 20.11 -8.62 4.16
CA THR A 52 20.59 -9.76 3.36
C THR A 52 19.51 -10.81 3.15
N SER A 53 18.34 -10.68 3.82
CA SER A 53 17.18 -11.52 3.54
C SER A 53 16.50 -11.06 2.25
N THR A 54 16.09 -12.04 1.45
CA THR A 54 15.27 -11.83 0.25
C THR A 54 13.79 -12.11 0.50
N ASP A 55 13.39 -12.41 1.73
CA ASP A 55 11.99 -12.66 2.06
C ASP A 55 11.19 -11.34 2.14
N PRO A 56 10.17 -11.12 1.27
CA PRO A 56 9.34 -9.93 1.34
C PRO A 56 8.58 -9.77 2.65
N TRP A 57 8.16 -10.86 3.30
CA TRP A 57 7.43 -10.76 4.57
C TRP A 57 8.34 -10.35 5.72
N PHE A 58 9.56 -10.92 5.78
CA PHE A 58 10.61 -10.45 6.69
C PHE A 58 10.91 -8.96 6.46
N ASN A 59 11.29 -8.56 5.25
CA ASN A 59 11.72 -7.19 4.96
C ASN A 59 10.63 -6.14 5.25
N LEU A 60 9.38 -6.40 4.87
CA LEU A 60 8.26 -5.48 5.15
C LEU A 60 7.87 -5.46 6.64
N SER A 61 8.12 -6.54 7.37
CA SER A 61 7.92 -6.58 8.82
C SER A 61 9.03 -5.85 9.56
N TYR A 62 10.27 -5.98 9.09
CA TYR A 62 11.41 -5.25 9.61
C TYR A 62 11.29 -3.74 9.38
N GLU A 63 10.83 -3.33 8.19
CA GLU A 63 10.53 -1.92 7.90
C GLU A 63 9.53 -1.31 8.91
N ASP A 64 8.43 -2.02 9.20
CA ASP A 64 7.44 -1.54 10.17
C ASP A 64 7.97 -1.58 11.61
N TRP A 65 8.83 -2.56 11.93
CA TRP A 65 9.49 -2.62 13.22
C TRP A 65 10.44 -1.43 13.41
N LEU A 66 11.31 -1.12 12.44
CA LEU A 66 12.18 0.05 12.45
C LEU A 66 11.36 1.34 12.60
N LEU A 67 10.25 1.46 11.86
CA LEU A 67 9.39 2.64 11.96
C LEU A 67 8.89 2.88 13.40
N ARG A 68 8.60 1.82 14.15
CA ARG A 68 7.92 1.88 15.46
C ARG A 68 8.84 1.81 16.67
N ASN A 69 10.01 1.19 16.54
CA ASN A 69 10.82 0.79 17.70
C ASN A 69 12.18 1.51 17.79
N THR A 70 12.49 2.41 16.86
CA THR A 70 13.72 3.21 16.92
C THR A 70 13.46 4.63 17.44
N PRO A 71 14.48 5.33 17.95
CA PRO A 71 14.34 6.71 18.40
C PRO A 71 13.75 7.63 17.33
N VAL A 72 12.82 8.50 17.74
CA VAL A 72 12.12 9.43 16.82
C VAL A 72 13.08 10.40 16.15
N SER A 73 14.07 10.90 16.90
CA SER A 73 15.08 11.85 16.44
C SER A 73 16.13 11.26 15.49
N GLN A 74 16.16 9.93 15.31
CA GLN A 74 17.16 9.27 14.46
C GLN A 74 16.66 9.14 13.01
N PRO A 75 17.34 9.75 12.03
CA PRO A 75 17.11 9.46 10.61
C PRO A 75 17.57 8.04 10.29
N LEU A 76 16.71 7.26 9.63
CA LEU A 76 17.04 5.90 9.24
C LEU A 76 16.95 5.70 7.74
N LEU A 77 17.88 4.92 7.21
CA LEU A 77 17.83 4.35 5.88
C LEU A 77 17.76 2.84 5.99
N PHE A 78 16.75 2.21 5.41
CA PHE A 78 16.67 0.76 5.31
C PHE A 78 16.69 0.36 3.83
N ILE A 79 17.62 -0.50 3.44
CA ILE A 79 17.80 -0.99 2.07
C ILE A 79 17.62 -2.51 2.06
N TYR A 80 16.86 -3.03 1.11
CA TYR A 80 16.60 -4.45 0.99
C TYR A 80 16.29 -4.86 -0.45
N ARG A 81 16.36 -6.16 -0.74
CA ARG A 81 15.84 -6.76 -1.97
C ARG A 81 14.87 -7.86 -1.60
N ASN A 82 13.87 -8.08 -2.44
CA ASN A 82 12.98 -9.23 -2.29
C ASN A 82 13.21 -10.18 -3.46
N ALA A 83 13.10 -11.48 -3.17
CA ALA A 83 12.85 -12.48 -4.20
C ALA A 83 11.55 -12.14 -4.94
N GLN A 84 11.33 -12.80 -6.07
CA GLN A 84 10.19 -12.57 -6.94
C GLN A 84 8.87 -12.51 -6.15
N CYS A 85 8.16 -11.38 -6.21
CA CYS A 85 6.85 -11.21 -5.58
C CYS A 85 6.10 -10.00 -6.15
N VAL A 86 4.79 -9.96 -5.91
CA VAL A 86 3.96 -8.77 -6.15
C VAL A 86 3.59 -8.14 -4.82
N VAL A 87 3.85 -6.84 -4.67
CA VAL A 87 3.54 -6.07 -3.47
C VAL A 87 2.41 -5.07 -3.73
N ILE A 88 1.24 -5.33 -3.17
CA ILE A 88 0.06 -4.44 -3.21
C ILE A 88 0.05 -3.46 -2.04
N GLY A 89 -0.51 -2.28 -2.27
CA GLY A 89 -0.74 -1.25 -1.26
C GLY A 89 -1.81 -1.65 -0.24
N ARG A 90 -1.76 -1.05 0.95
CA ARG A 90 -2.63 -1.39 2.08
C ARG A 90 -4.12 -1.44 1.72
N ASN A 91 -4.60 -0.46 0.96
CA ASN A 91 -6.03 -0.29 0.65
C ASN A 91 -6.36 -0.64 -0.82
N GLN A 92 -5.59 -1.53 -1.44
CA GLN A 92 -5.86 -1.97 -2.81
C GLN A 92 -6.68 -3.27 -2.84
N ASN A 93 -7.37 -3.50 -3.95
CA ASN A 93 -8.05 -4.76 -4.23
C ASN A 93 -7.11 -5.65 -5.07
N PRO A 94 -6.71 -6.85 -4.59
CA PRO A 94 -5.75 -7.68 -5.28
C PRO A 94 -6.25 -8.18 -6.64
N TRP A 95 -7.54 -8.46 -6.78
CA TRP A 95 -8.15 -8.94 -8.03
C TRP A 95 -8.34 -7.83 -9.07
N LYS A 96 -8.43 -6.55 -8.65
CA LYS A 96 -8.43 -5.42 -9.59
C LYS A 96 -7.04 -5.06 -10.10
N GLU A 97 -6.02 -5.38 -9.30
CA GLU A 97 -4.64 -4.99 -9.54
C GLU A 97 -3.83 -6.09 -10.22
N THR A 98 -4.20 -7.34 -9.99
CA THR A 98 -3.51 -8.56 -10.42
C THR A 98 -4.53 -9.68 -10.67
N THR A 99 -4.06 -10.84 -11.11
CA THR A 99 -4.82 -12.10 -11.08
C THR A 99 -4.17 -13.06 -10.05
N PRO A 100 -4.59 -13.05 -8.76
CA PRO A 100 -3.92 -13.79 -7.68
C PRO A 100 -3.75 -15.29 -7.94
N ARG A 101 -4.73 -15.92 -8.61
CA ARG A 101 -4.66 -17.32 -9.02
C ARG A 101 -3.52 -17.58 -10.02
N GLN A 102 -3.35 -16.69 -11.00
CA GLN A 102 -2.26 -16.78 -11.97
C GLN A 102 -0.91 -16.57 -11.30
N LEU A 103 -0.80 -15.59 -10.39
CA LEU A 103 0.40 -15.37 -9.59
C LEU A 103 0.81 -16.63 -8.81
N LEU A 104 -0.16 -17.30 -8.17
CA LEU A 104 0.09 -18.56 -7.47
C LEU A 104 0.59 -19.66 -8.42
N ALA A 105 -0.01 -19.79 -9.61
CA ALA A 105 0.42 -20.76 -10.63
C ALA A 105 1.84 -20.49 -11.15
N ASP A 106 2.22 -19.21 -11.25
CA ASP A 106 3.55 -18.77 -11.66
C ASP A 106 4.58 -18.81 -10.51
N GLY A 107 4.17 -19.21 -9.30
CA GLY A 107 5.04 -19.24 -8.12
C GLY A 107 5.42 -17.84 -7.60
N ILE A 108 4.64 -16.81 -7.93
CA ILE A 108 4.85 -15.42 -7.54
C ILE A 108 3.96 -15.09 -6.33
N PRO A 109 4.52 -14.89 -5.13
CA PRO A 109 3.71 -14.55 -3.97
C PRO A 109 3.10 -13.15 -4.09
N LEU A 110 1.86 -13.02 -3.64
CA LEU A 110 1.20 -11.75 -3.41
C LEU A 110 1.46 -11.30 -1.97
N VAL A 111 1.86 -10.04 -1.77
CA VAL A 111 2.21 -9.50 -0.45
C VAL A 111 1.55 -8.14 -0.27
N ARG A 112 0.91 -7.90 0.87
CA ARG A 112 0.31 -6.60 1.20
C ARG A 112 1.22 -5.79 2.12
N ARG A 113 1.61 -4.58 1.70
CA ARG A 113 2.42 -3.68 2.54
C ARG A 113 1.56 -2.80 3.45
N ARG A 114 2.21 -2.17 4.44
CA ARG A 114 1.56 -1.33 5.46
C ARG A 114 1.40 0.14 5.06
N SER A 115 2.05 0.58 3.98
CA SER A 115 1.90 1.89 3.34
C SER A 115 0.78 1.88 2.28
N GLY A 116 0.35 3.08 1.85
CA GLY A 116 -0.53 3.24 0.70
C GLY A 116 0.23 3.13 -0.63
N GLY A 117 -0.38 3.60 -1.73
CA GLY A 117 0.19 3.60 -3.08
C GLY A 117 -0.27 2.41 -3.93
N GLY A 118 0.28 2.29 -5.14
CA GLY A 118 -0.06 1.27 -6.14
C GLY A 118 0.66 -0.07 -5.97
N THR A 119 0.40 -0.99 -6.88
CA THR A 119 0.97 -2.34 -6.92
C THR A 119 2.29 -2.34 -7.67
N VAL A 120 3.28 -3.04 -7.15
CA VAL A 120 4.61 -3.16 -7.75
C VAL A 120 5.06 -4.62 -7.78
N TYR A 121 5.91 -4.96 -8.74
CA TYR A 121 6.58 -6.26 -8.82
C TYR A 121 8.03 -6.11 -8.37
N HIS A 122 8.50 -7.05 -7.55
CA HIS A 122 9.89 -7.11 -7.12
C HIS A 122 10.54 -8.38 -7.67
N ASP A 123 11.83 -8.27 -7.98
CA ASP A 123 12.76 -9.35 -8.25
C ASP A 123 14.16 -8.94 -7.77
N MET A 124 15.18 -9.77 -8.01
CA MET A 124 16.55 -9.47 -7.60
C MET A 124 17.21 -8.32 -8.38
N GLY A 125 16.60 -7.89 -9.48
CA GLY A 125 16.98 -6.69 -10.25
C GLY A 125 16.36 -5.40 -9.72
N ASN A 126 15.44 -5.50 -8.74
CA ASN A 126 14.83 -4.38 -8.03
C ASN A 126 15.46 -4.22 -6.64
N THR A 127 15.86 -3.00 -6.29
CA THR A 127 16.30 -2.64 -4.92
C THR A 127 15.29 -1.75 -4.23
N ASN A 128 14.88 -2.13 -3.03
CA ASN A 128 14.00 -1.32 -2.21
C ASN A 128 14.79 -0.49 -1.22
N PHE A 129 14.28 0.70 -0.92
CA PHE A 129 14.80 1.59 0.11
C PHE A 129 13.66 2.18 0.93
N SER A 130 13.93 2.57 2.17
CA SER A 130 12.99 3.19 3.10
C SER A 130 13.71 4.24 3.94
N ILE A 131 13.38 5.51 3.74
CA ILE A 131 13.92 6.66 4.45
C ILE A 131 12.92 7.05 5.54
N MET A 132 13.30 6.92 6.80
CA MET A 132 12.43 7.16 7.96
C MET A 132 12.90 8.38 8.75
N LEU A 133 11.98 9.31 9.01
CA LEU A 133 12.26 10.59 9.66
C LEU A 133 11.21 10.89 10.73
N PRO A 134 11.52 11.79 11.69
CA PRO A 134 10.50 12.42 12.50
C PRO A 134 9.42 13.03 11.60
N ARG A 135 8.15 12.91 12.01
CA ARG A 135 7.03 13.40 11.22
C ARG A 135 7.13 14.90 10.91
N VAL A 136 7.68 15.68 11.84
CA VAL A 136 7.81 17.15 11.71
C VAL A 136 8.85 17.56 10.66
N THR A 137 9.84 16.73 10.38
CA THR A 137 10.88 17.00 9.35
C THR A 137 10.61 16.25 8.03
N PHE A 138 9.64 15.34 8.02
CA PHE A 138 9.32 14.50 6.88
C PHE A 138 8.58 15.26 5.78
N THR A 139 9.09 15.17 4.55
CA THR A 139 8.38 15.61 3.34
C THR A 139 8.36 14.48 2.31
N ARG A 140 7.29 14.41 1.49
CA ARG A 140 7.19 13.38 0.44
C ARG A 140 8.27 13.54 -0.64
N SER A 141 8.64 14.78 -0.96
CA SER A 141 9.64 15.07 -1.99
C SER A 141 11.08 14.88 -1.49
N GLY A 142 11.35 15.06 -0.19
CA GLY A 142 12.70 15.02 0.37
C GLY A 142 13.43 13.72 0.05
N GLY A 143 12.84 12.57 0.37
CA GLY A 143 13.46 11.27 0.10
C GLY A 143 13.59 10.96 -1.39
N ALA A 144 12.59 11.31 -2.21
CA ALA A 144 12.67 11.12 -3.67
C ALA A 144 13.79 11.96 -4.30
N ASN A 145 13.95 13.21 -3.86
CA ASN A 145 15.02 14.08 -4.32
C ASN A 145 16.40 13.60 -3.88
N LEU A 146 16.52 13.06 -2.65
CA LEU A 146 17.74 12.44 -2.15
C LEU A 146 18.15 11.26 -3.04
N VAL A 147 17.22 10.34 -3.32
CA VAL A 147 17.48 9.17 -4.19
C VAL A 147 17.85 9.61 -5.61
N ALA A 148 17.11 10.56 -6.19
CA ALA A 148 17.43 11.06 -7.52
C ALA A 148 18.80 11.76 -7.57
N LYS A 149 19.21 12.45 -6.50
CA LYS A 149 20.53 13.04 -6.37
C LYS A 149 21.62 11.97 -6.26
N ALA A 150 21.43 10.93 -5.44
CA ALA A 150 22.36 9.80 -5.37
C ALA A 150 22.61 9.19 -6.76
N ILE A 151 21.55 8.96 -7.53
CA ILE A 151 21.64 8.40 -8.89
C ILE A 151 22.37 9.33 -9.85
N ARG A 152 22.06 10.64 -9.84
CA ARG A 152 22.75 11.61 -10.72
C ARG A 152 24.23 11.72 -10.40
N GLU A 153 24.54 11.99 -9.13
CA GLU A 153 25.88 12.43 -8.72
C GLU A 153 26.84 11.26 -8.45
N ARG A 154 26.31 10.10 -8.04
CA ARG A 154 27.15 8.93 -7.67
C ARG A 154 27.14 7.82 -8.72
N LEU A 155 26.04 7.69 -9.48
CA LEU A 155 25.87 6.61 -10.47
C LEU A 155 25.96 7.09 -11.93
N ASP A 156 26.17 8.40 -12.14
CA ASP A 156 26.40 9.00 -13.47
C ASP A 156 25.20 8.81 -14.41
N VAL A 157 24.00 9.07 -13.90
CA VAL A 157 22.75 9.10 -14.68
C VAL A 157 22.16 10.52 -14.61
N PRO A 158 22.72 11.50 -15.33
CA PRO A 158 22.42 12.93 -15.15
C PRO A 158 20.96 13.32 -15.47
N SER A 159 20.29 12.56 -16.33
CA SER A 159 18.88 12.76 -16.70
C SER A 159 17.87 12.25 -15.66
N CYS A 160 18.36 11.72 -14.53
CA CYS A 160 17.53 11.25 -13.43
C CYS A 160 16.93 12.42 -12.61
N THR A 161 15.61 12.43 -12.46
CA THR A 161 14.88 13.49 -11.75
C THR A 161 13.64 12.93 -11.07
N VAL A 162 12.82 13.80 -10.49
CA VAL A 162 11.60 13.45 -9.76
C VAL A 162 10.38 14.08 -10.44
N ASN A 163 9.30 13.32 -10.60
CA ASN A 163 8.04 13.83 -11.16
C ASN A 163 7.16 14.51 -10.09
N SER A 164 6.00 15.05 -10.48
CA SER A 164 5.05 15.71 -9.55
C SER A 164 4.48 14.79 -8.46
N ARG A 165 4.54 13.48 -8.65
CA ARG A 165 4.09 12.46 -7.69
C ARG A 165 5.21 11.97 -6.78
N ASN A 166 6.41 12.50 -6.95
CA ASN A 166 7.64 12.12 -6.27
C ASN A 166 8.14 10.71 -6.62
N ASP A 167 7.88 10.25 -7.84
CA ASP A 167 8.54 9.08 -8.42
C ASP A 167 9.86 9.50 -9.07
N VAL A 168 10.87 8.63 -9.02
CA VAL A 168 12.14 8.85 -9.72
C VAL A 168 12.01 8.37 -11.16
N ILE A 169 12.34 9.27 -12.08
CA ILE A 169 12.22 9.08 -13.53
C ILE A 169 13.56 9.39 -14.20
N VAL A 170 13.80 8.78 -15.35
CA VAL A 170 14.88 9.16 -16.26
C VAL A 170 14.26 9.81 -17.49
N ARG A 171 14.65 11.04 -17.79
CA ARG A 171 14.18 11.77 -18.99
C ARG A 171 14.97 11.33 -20.22
N GLU A 172 14.27 11.10 -21.32
CA GLU A 172 14.90 10.86 -22.63
C GLU A 172 14.94 12.17 -23.43
N GLY A 173 16.10 12.51 -24.01
CA GLY A 173 16.19 13.59 -25.00
C GLY A 173 16.48 15.02 -24.49
N GLY A 174 17.14 15.20 -23.35
CA GLY A 174 17.87 16.44 -23.02
C GLY A 174 17.07 17.76 -22.92
N LYS A 175 15.73 17.72 -22.93
CA LYS A 175 14.90 18.93 -22.75
C LYS A 175 14.53 19.11 -21.29
N ASP A 176 15.05 20.18 -20.70
CA ASP A 176 14.57 20.79 -19.46
C ASP A 176 13.11 21.21 -19.63
N LEU A 177 12.18 20.34 -19.26
CA LEU A 177 10.77 20.72 -19.20
C LEU A 177 10.51 21.32 -17.82
N LYS A 178 10.24 22.63 -17.85
CA LYS A 178 9.66 23.39 -16.74
C LYS A 178 8.56 22.58 -16.06
N VAL A 179 8.62 22.54 -14.73
CA VAL A 179 7.62 21.93 -13.86
C VAL A 179 6.23 22.43 -14.28
N GLY A 180 5.36 21.53 -14.78
CA GLY A 180 3.93 21.84 -14.99
C GLY A 180 3.27 21.43 -16.32
N ALA A 181 3.93 20.75 -17.25
CA ALA A 181 3.26 20.30 -18.49
C ALA A 181 2.88 18.80 -18.44
N GLU A 182 1.58 18.50 -18.40
CA GLU A 182 1.04 17.22 -18.87
C GLU A 182 1.33 17.08 -20.36
N VAL A 183 1.88 15.95 -20.79
CA VAL A 183 2.06 15.63 -22.22
C VAL A 183 1.37 14.31 -22.50
N THR A 184 0.31 14.41 -23.30
CA THR A 184 -0.30 13.31 -24.05
C THR A 184 0.56 13.02 -25.29
N GLY A 185 1.12 11.81 -25.38
CA GLY A 185 1.96 11.33 -26.47
C GLY A 185 3.35 10.87 -26.00
N SER A 186 3.80 9.70 -26.51
CA SER A 186 5.03 8.91 -26.24
C SER A 186 5.87 9.33 -25.03
N PRO A 187 6.08 8.46 -24.01
CA PRO A 187 6.66 8.87 -22.74
C PRO A 187 8.06 9.47 -22.94
N THR A 188 8.18 10.79 -22.75
CA THR A 188 9.44 11.55 -22.74
C THR A 188 10.31 11.25 -21.52
N HIS A 189 9.88 10.29 -20.70
CA HIS A 189 10.50 9.86 -19.46
C HIS A 189 10.04 8.45 -19.11
N ALA A 190 10.94 7.64 -18.57
CA ALA A 190 10.62 6.33 -18.02
C ALA A 190 10.75 6.34 -16.50
N GLN A 191 9.79 5.73 -15.81
CA GLN A 191 9.84 5.59 -14.35
C GLN A 191 10.80 4.45 -13.99
N VAL A 192 11.78 4.76 -13.14
CA VAL A 192 12.78 3.79 -12.64
C VAL A 192 12.58 3.47 -11.15
N SER A 193 11.74 4.24 -10.47
CA SER A 193 11.41 4.08 -9.05
C SER A 193 9.95 4.44 -8.80
N GLY A 194 9.22 3.61 -8.05
CA GLY A 194 7.91 3.96 -7.52
C GLY A 194 7.98 4.31 -6.04
N SER A 195 7.32 5.40 -5.64
CA SER A 195 7.32 5.88 -4.26
C SER A 195 6.01 5.59 -3.52
N ALA A 196 6.11 5.22 -2.25
CA ALA A 196 4.99 5.13 -1.33
C ALA A 196 5.37 5.62 0.07
N TYR A 197 4.36 5.92 0.89
CA TYR A 197 4.53 6.65 2.14
C TYR A 197 3.69 6.05 3.25
N LYS A 198 4.22 6.13 4.48
CA LYS A 198 3.49 5.83 5.70
C LYS A 198 3.80 6.88 6.75
N ILE A 199 2.76 7.45 7.34
CA ILE A 199 2.88 8.43 8.43
C ILE A 199 2.21 7.82 9.66
N ILE A 200 2.94 7.77 10.77
CA ILE A 200 2.42 7.44 12.10
C ILE A 200 2.56 8.66 13.01
N GLN A 201 2.21 8.54 14.29
CA GLN A 201 2.10 9.69 15.21
C GLN A 201 3.36 10.57 15.22
N HIS A 202 4.54 9.97 15.44
CA HIS A 202 5.80 10.72 15.61
C HIS A 202 6.82 10.52 14.47
N ARG A 203 6.61 9.52 13.59
CA ARG A 203 7.53 9.21 12.49
C ARG A 203 6.78 9.00 11.19
N ALA A 204 7.52 9.12 10.10
CA ALA A 204 7.05 8.80 8.77
C ALA A 204 8.17 8.17 7.96
N TYR A 205 7.81 7.37 6.97
CA TYR A 205 8.75 6.92 5.96
C TYR A 205 8.30 7.25 4.54
N HIS A 206 9.30 7.43 3.69
CA HIS A 206 9.23 7.30 2.24
C HIS A 206 9.95 6.02 1.88
N HIS A 207 9.26 5.08 1.25
CA HIS A 207 9.91 3.92 0.68
C HIS A 207 9.68 3.86 -0.82
N GLY A 208 10.57 3.18 -1.52
CA GLY A 208 10.45 3.01 -2.95
C GLY A 208 11.16 1.79 -3.47
N THR A 209 10.91 1.56 -4.75
CA THR A 209 11.60 0.57 -5.58
C THR A 209 12.72 1.25 -6.37
N MET A 210 13.65 0.49 -6.90
CA MET A 210 14.64 0.95 -7.84
C MET A 210 14.90 -0.17 -8.82
N LEU A 211 14.38 -0.01 -10.03
CA LEU A 211 14.53 -0.95 -11.12
C LEU A 211 15.96 -0.80 -11.66
N ILE A 212 16.90 -1.55 -11.13
CA ILE A 212 18.31 -1.51 -11.59
C ILE A 212 18.45 -2.34 -12.86
N SER A 213 17.90 -3.56 -12.84
CA SER A 213 17.98 -4.54 -13.93
C SER A 213 16.82 -5.55 -13.93
N SER A 214 15.67 -5.17 -13.33
CA SER A 214 14.49 -6.04 -13.25
C SER A 214 13.97 -6.50 -14.61
N ASP A 215 13.32 -7.66 -14.62
CA ASP A 215 12.59 -8.16 -15.78
C ASP A 215 11.26 -7.42 -15.93
N VAL A 216 11.29 -6.33 -16.69
CA VAL A 216 10.12 -5.50 -17.01
C VAL A 216 9.03 -6.26 -17.78
N SER A 217 9.35 -7.36 -18.46
CA SER A 217 8.37 -8.18 -19.17
C SER A 217 7.52 -9.01 -18.21
N THR A 218 8.17 -9.66 -17.23
CA THR A 218 7.48 -10.40 -16.17
C THR A 218 6.71 -9.46 -15.25
N LEU A 219 7.26 -8.26 -14.96
CA LEU A 219 6.52 -7.20 -14.26
C LEU A 219 5.20 -6.88 -14.97
N GLY A 220 5.23 -6.66 -16.28
CA GLY A 220 4.02 -6.33 -17.05
C GLY A 220 2.94 -7.42 -16.95
N ARG A 221 3.33 -8.69 -17.06
CA ARG A 221 2.42 -9.84 -16.95
C ARG A 221 1.88 -10.02 -15.52
N ALA A 222 2.75 -9.96 -14.50
CA ALA A 222 2.37 -10.18 -13.10
C ALA A 222 1.39 -9.12 -12.57
N LEU A 223 1.42 -7.92 -13.15
CA LEU A 223 0.53 -6.82 -12.77
C LEU A 223 -0.72 -6.74 -13.65
N HIS A 224 -1.06 -7.76 -14.44
CA HIS A 224 -2.31 -7.80 -15.21
C HIS A 224 -3.48 -8.28 -14.35
N SER A 225 -4.69 -7.74 -14.60
CA SER A 225 -5.93 -8.18 -13.96
C SER A 225 -6.94 -8.60 -15.03
N ASP A 226 -7.51 -9.79 -14.85
CA ASP A 226 -8.55 -10.36 -15.73
C ASP A 226 -9.97 -10.04 -15.25
N SER A 227 -10.13 -9.06 -14.35
CA SER A 227 -11.42 -8.67 -13.75
C SER A 227 -11.92 -7.31 -14.27
N PRO A 228 -12.43 -7.22 -15.52
CA PRO A 228 -12.84 -5.96 -16.12
C PRO A 228 -14.05 -5.34 -15.42
N HIS A 229 -14.99 -6.16 -14.96
CA HIS A 229 -16.26 -5.74 -14.32
C HIS A 229 -16.16 -5.56 -12.80
N LEU A 230 -14.97 -5.72 -12.22
CA LEU A 230 -14.78 -5.52 -10.78
C LEU A 230 -14.74 -4.03 -10.47
N GLU A 231 -15.66 -3.58 -9.63
CA GLU A 231 -15.75 -2.20 -9.13
C GLU A 231 -15.42 -2.18 -7.63
N THR A 232 -14.47 -1.34 -7.21
CA THR A 232 -13.98 -1.35 -5.83
C THR A 232 -13.79 0.06 -5.29
N LYS A 233 -13.95 0.20 -3.96
CA LYS A 233 -13.56 1.41 -3.20
C LYS A 233 -12.05 1.49 -2.94
N GLY A 234 -11.29 0.49 -3.40
CA GLY A 234 -9.84 0.44 -3.24
C GLY A 234 -9.09 1.47 -4.07
N ILE A 235 -7.87 1.78 -3.64
CA ILE A 235 -6.97 2.69 -4.36
C ILE A 235 -6.45 1.97 -5.61
N ALA A 236 -6.74 2.51 -6.80
CA ALA A 236 -6.22 1.97 -8.06
C ALA A 236 -4.73 2.34 -8.26
N SER A 237 -3.97 1.46 -8.91
CA SER A 237 -2.63 1.82 -9.39
C SER A 237 -2.66 2.83 -10.52
N PHE A 238 -1.67 3.71 -10.54
CA PHE A 238 -1.37 4.53 -11.69
C PHE A 238 -0.35 3.81 -12.57
N ARG A 239 -0.72 3.49 -13.81
CA ARG A 239 0.17 2.84 -14.77
C ARG A 239 1.11 3.88 -15.37
N SER A 240 2.41 3.63 -15.24
CA SER A 240 3.48 4.41 -15.87
C SER A 240 4.29 3.51 -16.78
N ALA A 241 4.86 4.07 -17.85
CA ALA A 241 5.94 3.40 -18.57
C ALA A 241 7.15 3.27 -17.64
N VAL A 242 7.67 2.05 -17.51
CA VAL A 242 8.81 1.73 -16.65
C VAL A 242 10.02 1.35 -17.47
N SER A 243 11.20 1.62 -16.94
CA SER A 243 12.48 1.19 -17.47
C SER A 243 13.43 0.87 -16.31
N THR A 244 14.61 0.34 -16.63
CA THR A 244 15.66 0.08 -15.65
C THR A 244 16.74 1.14 -15.72
N LEU A 245 17.44 1.42 -14.61
CA LEU A 245 18.57 2.35 -14.59
C LEU A 245 19.64 1.96 -15.63
N ASN A 246 19.92 0.66 -15.76
CA ASN A 246 20.93 0.17 -16.70
C ASN A 246 20.56 0.38 -18.17
N ALA A 247 19.27 0.53 -18.51
CA ALA A 247 18.85 0.86 -19.86
C ALA A 247 19.23 2.30 -20.29
N HIS A 248 19.55 3.17 -19.32
CA HIS A 248 19.82 4.59 -19.57
C HIS A 248 21.29 4.99 -19.38
N ARG A 249 22.20 4.01 -19.39
CA ARG A 249 23.63 4.25 -19.17
C ARG A 249 24.46 4.00 -20.43
N ALA A 250 25.41 4.89 -20.68
CA ALA A 250 26.33 4.82 -21.83
C ALA A 250 27.65 4.07 -21.54
N ARG A 251 27.85 3.54 -20.33
CA ARG A 251 29.12 2.96 -19.87
C ARG A 251 29.21 1.45 -20.13
N SER A 252 30.45 0.94 -20.14
CA SER A 252 30.77 -0.47 -20.45
C SER A 252 30.37 -1.46 -19.35
N ALA A 253 30.21 -1.02 -18.09
CA ALA A 253 29.78 -1.87 -16.98
C ALA A 253 28.37 -1.50 -16.50
N PRO A 254 27.50 -2.47 -16.18
CA PRO A 254 26.18 -2.21 -15.59
C PRO A 254 26.32 -1.74 -14.13
N ILE A 255 25.39 -0.91 -13.66
CA ILE A 255 25.16 -0.61 -12.25
C ILE A 255 24.67 -1.89 -11.57
N THR A 256 25.34 -2.28 -10.50
CA THR A 256 24.98 -3.39 -9.64
C THR A 256 24.08 -2.93 -8.47
N ASN A 257 23.54 -3.88 -7.72
CA ASN A 257 22.84 -3.56 -6.47
C ASN A 257 23.77 -2.85 -5.48
N ASP A 258 25.01 -3.34 -5.33
CA ASP A 258 25.98 -2.78 -4.38
C ASP A 258 26.36 -1.34 -4.75
N ASP A 259 26.53 -1.04 -6.05
CA ASP A 259 26.76 0.33 -6.51
C ASP A 259 25.63 1.27 -6.06
N PHE A 260 24.38 0.84 -6.23
CA PHE A 260 23.21 1.63 -5.79
C PHE A 260 23.12 1.76 -4.27
N VAL A 261 23.39 0.67 -3.53
CA VAL A 261 23.39 0.68 -2.07
C VAL A 261 24.41 1.69 -1.53
N GLU A 262 25.65 1.66 -2.02
CA GLU A 262 26.69 2.58 -1.59
C GLU A 262 26.38 4.02 -2.01
N ALA A 263 25.93 4.25 -3.25
CA ALA A 263 25.53 5.58 -3.70
C ALA A 263 24.44 6.21 -2.81
N LEU A 264 23.44 5.41 -2.42
CA LEU A 264 22.35 5.90 -1.57
C LEU A 264 22.79 6.14 -0.13
N LYS A 265 23.64 5.26 0.43
CA LYS A 265 24.24 5.41 1.76
C LYS A 265 25.10 6.67 1.85
N GLU A 266 25.96 6.91 0.86
CA GLU A 266 26.81 8.10 0.80
C GLU A 266 25.99 9.39 0.76
N GLU A 267 24.95 9.45 -0.09
CA GLU A 267 24.08 10.62 -0.20
C GLU A 267 23.25 10.83 1.08
N PHE A 268 22.77 9.75 1.70
CA PHE A 268 22.04 9.81 2.96
C PHE A 268 22.93 10.28 4.13
N GLY A 269 24.13 9.72 4.26
CA GLY A 269 25.13 10.12 5.26
C GLY A 269 25.60 11.56 5.09
N ALA A 270 25.68 12.06 3.85
CA ALA A 270 25.98 13.47 3.57
C ALA A 270 24.81 14.42 3.88
N THR A 271 23.57 13.92 3.89
CA THR A 271 22.36 14.73 4.11
C THR A 271 22.06 14.97 5.59
N TYR A 272 22.34 13.98 6.46
CA TYR A 272 21.97 14.01 7.88
C TYR A 272 23.19 14.18 8.80
N PRO A 273 23.02 14.83 9.97
CA PRO A 273 24.15 15.23 10.80
C PRO A 273 24.81 14.06 11.53
N GLY A 274 26.14 14.08 11.63
CA GLY A 274 26.92 13.13 12.43
C GLY A 274 27.41 11.91 11.64
N HIS A 275 28.08 10.99 12.33
CA HIS A 275 28.58 9.76 11.73
C HIS A 275 27.44 8.75 11.55
N MET A 276 27.26 8.23 10.33
CA MET A 276 26.25 7.20 10.07
C MET A 276 26.71 5.84 10.57
N GLU A 277 25.91 5.21 11.43
CA GLU A 277 26.12 3.81 11.77
C GLU A 277 25.55 2.89 10.69
N GLU A 278 26.22 1.77 10.43
CA GLU A 278 25.77 0.78 9.44
C GLU A 278 25.53 -0.57 10.10
N HIS A 279 24.39 -1.17 9.78
CA HIS A 279 23.91 -2.41 10.36
C HIS A 279 23.51 -3.37 9.24
N VAL A 280 23.97 -4.62 9.32
CA VAL A 280 23.53 -5.69 8.42
C VAL A 280 22.47 -6.50 9.12
N VAL A 281 21.37 -6.79 8.41
CA VAL A 281 20.23 -7.52 8.97
C VAL A 281 19.83 -8.76 8.18
N ASN A 282 19.29 -9.75 8.88
CA ASN A 282 18.81 -11.01 8.30
C ASN A 282 17.75 -11.68 9.19
N GLU A 283 17.19 -12.78 8.68
CA GLU A 283 16.17 -13.58 9.37
C GLU A 283 16.64 -14.23 10.68
N GLY A 284 17.95 -14.30 10.94
CA GLY A 284 18.51 -14.74 12.22
C GLY A 284 18.33 -13.73 13.36
N GLN A 285 18.01 -12.47 13.03
CA GLN A 285 17.76 -11.38 13.99
C GLN A 285 16.25 -11.24 14.28
N VAL A 286 15.60 -12.35 14.58
CA VAL A 286 14.16 -12.46 14.89
C VAL A 286 14.04 -12.78 16.39
N ASP A 287 13.12 -12.09 17.09
CA ASP A 287 12.87 -12.21 18.54
C ASP A 287 13.92 -11.61 19.51
N LEU A 288 14.25 -10.32 19.37
CA LEU A 288 15.01 -9.59 20.40
C LEU A 288 14.11 -8.65 21.24
N PRO A 289 14.26 -8.61 22.58
CA PRO A 289 13.34 -7.90 23.47
C PRO A 289 13.30 -6.39 23.20
N LYS A 290 12.15 -5.78 23.47
CA LYS A 290 11.96 -4.31 23.44
C LYS A 290 13.02 -3.63 24.30
N VAL A 291 13.87 -2.80 23.69
CA VAL A 291 14.76 -1.90 24.45
C VAL A 291 14.11 -0.52 24.50
N TRP A 292 13.58 -0.18 25.67
CA TRP A 292 13.47 1.19 26.15
C TRP A 292 14.00 1.20 27.58
N ASP A 293 15.33 1.27 27.71
CA ASP A 293 16.00 2.07 28.73
C ASP A 293 17.50 2.16 28.39
N GLY A 294 18.08 3.33 28.63
CA GLY A 294 19.35 3.82 28.09
C GLY A 294 20.49 2.82 27.89
N VAL A 295 20.94 2.73 26.63
CA VAL A 295 22.32 2.49 26.18
C VAL A 295 23.02 1.22 26.70
N LYS A 296 22.96 0.16 25.88
CA LYS A 296 24.08 -0.67 25.34
C LYS A 296 23.50 -2.02 24.94
N ASP A 297 23.87 -2.51 23.76
CA ASP A 297 23.46 -3.76 23.13
C ASP A 297 22.22 -3.64 22.22
N LEU A 298 22.50 -3.31 20.96
CA LEU A 298 21.56 -3.22 19.86
C LEU A 298 21.12 -4.63 19.47
N ALA A 299 19.93 -5.03 19.93
CA ALA A 299 19.35 -6.33 19.63
C ALA A 299 18.13 -6.11 18.72
N VAL A 300 18.40 -6.18 17.41
CA VAL A 300 17.46 -6.03 16.29
C VAL A 300 16.47 -7.21 16.22
N GLY A 301 15.14 -6.99 16.28
CA GLY A 301 14.18 -8.09 16.31
C GLY A 301 12.89 -7.85 15.53
N VAL A 302 12.68 -8.53 14.40
CA VAL A 302 11.31 -8.74 13.88
C VAL A 302 10.61 -9.70 14.85
N SER A 303 9.42 -9.40 15.34
CA SER A 303 8.63 -10.43 16.02
C SER A 303 8.15 -11.43 14.96
N ARG A 304 8.31 -12.75 15.18
CA ARG A 304 7.70 -13.79 14.31
C ARG A 304 6.23 -13.50 13.98
N LYS A 305 5.54 -12.83 14.91
CA LYS A 305 4.18 -12.34 14.72
C LYS A 305 4.03 -11.40 13.53
N GLY A 306 4.94 -10.45 13.30
CA GLY A 306 4.85 -9.51 12.19
C GLY A 306 4.92 -10.19 10.82
N VAL A 307 5.78 -11.20 10.70
CA VAL A 307 5.91 -12.04 9.49
C VAL A 307 4.68 -12.92 9.32
N ALA A 308 4.25 -13.62 10.37
CA ALA A 308 3.05 -14.47 10.36
C ALA A 308 1.77 -13.67 10.04
N ASP A 309 1.61 -12.48 10.64
CA ASP A 309 0.52 -11.56 10.33
C ASP A 309 0.57 -11.17 8.84
N GLY A 310 1.76 -10.89 8.30
CA GLY A 310 1.96 -10.56 6.88
C GLY A 310 1.60 -11.71 5.93
N GLN A 311 1.79 -12.95 6.36
CA GLN A 311 1.45 -14.16 5.61
C GLN A 311 -0.02 -14.56 5.77
N SER A 312 -0.73 -14.06 6.78
CA SER A 312 -2.13 -14.39 7.03
C SER A 312 -3.06 -13.98 5.87
N TRP A 313 -4.11 -14.77 5.66
CA TRP A 313 -5.15 -14.45 4.68
C TRP A 313 -5.88 -13.15 5.07
N GLU A 314 -6.11 -12.96 6.37
CA GLU A 314 -6.76 -11.79 6.96
C GLU A 314 -6.03 -10.50 6.63
N TRP A 315 -4.70 -10.56 6.50
CA TRP A 315 -3.89 -9.45 6.05
C TRP A 315 -3.84 -9.32 4.54
N GLN A 316 -3.50 -10.39 3.82
CA GLN A 316 -3.31 -10.34 2.36
C GLN A 316 -4.61 -10.00 1.62
N TYR A 317 -5.71 -10.63 2.00
CA TYR A 317 -7.01 -10.51 1.34
C TYR A 317 -8.06 -9.86 2.23
N GLY A 318 -8.08 -10.15 3.53
CA GLY A 318 -9.08 -9.62 4.47
C GLY A 318 -9.05 -8.10 4.65
N GLN A 319 -7.96 -7.42 4.27
CA GLN A 319 -7.88 -5.95 4.25
C GLN A 319 -8.47 -5.31 2.98
N THR A 320 -8.98 -6.12 2.05
CA THR A 320 -9.51 -5.62 0.78
C THR A 320 -10.78 -4.78 1.01
N PRO A 321 -10.80 -3.52 0.53
CA PRO A 321 -12.00 -2.67 0.58
C PRO A 321 -13.18 -3.30 -0.15
N GLU A 322 -14.38 -2.86 0.21
CA GLU A 322 -15.61 -3.33 -0.40
C GLU A 322 -15.58 -3.21 -1.94
N PHE A 323 -16.12 -4.23 -2.61
CA PHE A 323 -16.18 -4.30 -4.05
C PHE A 323 -17.36 -5.14 -4.54
N THR A 324 -17.74 -4.93 -5.78
CA THR A 324 -18.68 -5.76 -6.53
C THR A 324 -17.97 -6.36 -7.73
N ASN A 325 -18.49 -7.49 -8.23
CA ASN A 325 -18.04 -8.06 -9.48
C ASN A 325 -19.22 -8.70 -10.21
N LYS A 326 -19.10 -8.75 -11.54
CA LYS A 326 -20.02 -9.45 -12.43
C LYS A 326 -19.21 -10.42 -13.27
N ILE A 327 -19.58 -11.70 -13.23
CA ILE A 327 -18.89 -12.76 -13.95
C ILE A 327 -19.92 -13.44 -14.85
N GLU A 328 -19.58 -13.62 -16.12
CA GLU A 328 -20.44 -14.30 -17.08
C GLU A 328 -19.70 -15.52 -17.62
N GLY A 329 -20.41 -16.64 -17.78
CA GLY A 329 -19.84 -17.89 -18.26
C GLY A 329 -20.86 -18.78 -18.94
N GLU A 330 -20.37 -19.71 -19.75
CA GLU A 330 -21.17 -20.74 -20.41
C GLU A 330 -20.94 -22.07 -19.70
N LEU A 331 -22.00 -22.66 -19.15
CA LEU A 331 -21.99 -23.96 -18.49
C LEU A 331 -22.79 -24.98 -19.32
N SER A 332 -22.72 -26.26 -18.97
CA SER A 332 -23.39 -27.35 -19.70
C SER A 332 -24.91 -27.17 -19.83
N PHE A 333 -25.51 -26.42 -18.91
CA PHE A 333 -26.93 -26.10 -18.85
C PHE A 333 -27.27 -24.67 -19.30
N GLY A 334 -26.29 -23.91 -19.81
CA GLY A 334 -26.48 -22.61 -20.45
C GLY A 334 -25.66 -21.47 -19.86
N ARG A 335 -25.90 -20.26 -20.38
CA ARG A 335 -25.21 -19.04 -19.96
C ARG A 335 -25.66 -18.59 -18.57
N VAL A 336 -24.71 -18.51 -17.65
CA VAL A 336 -24.91 -18.07 -16.26
C VAL A 336 -24.21 -16.75 -16.02
N THR A 337 -24.91 -15.86 -15.31
CA THR A 337 -24.36 -14.61 -14.79
C THR A 337 -24.29 -14.67 -13.27
N ALA A 338 -23.10 -14.52 -12.72
CA ALA A 338 -22.88 -14.34 -11.29
C ALA A 338 -22.73 -12.84 -10.97
N THR A 339 -23.52 -12.34 -10.03
CA THR A 339 -23.38 -10.99 -9.48
C THR A 339 -23.10 -11.09 -7.99
N LEU A 340 -22.12 -10.32 -7.51
CA LEU A 340 -21.70 -10.42 -6.11
C LEU A 340 -21.27 -9.08 -5.53
N ALA A 341 -21.32 -9.03 -4.19
CA ALA A 341 -20.68 -8.01 -3.39
C ALA A 341 -19.80 -8.67 -2.33
N SER A 342 -18.65 -8.07 -2.05
CA SER A 342 -17.71 -8.55 -1.04
C SER A 342 -17.22 -7.42 -0.15
N ARG A 343 -17.00 -7.75 1.13
CA ARG A 343 -16.31 -6.91 2.12
C ARG A 343 -15.31 -7.78 2.86
N HIS A 344 -14.08 -7.28 3.06
CA HIS A 344 -12.99 -8.04 3.67
C HIS A 344 -12.71 -9.38 2.96
N ALA A 345 -12.85 -9.39 1.63
CA ALA A 345 -12.73 -10.60 0.80
C ALA A 345 -13.71 -11.74 1.17
N LEU A 346 -14.76 -11.44 1.92
CA LEU A 346 -15.87 -12.35 2.19
C LEU A 346 -17.07 -11.93 1.34
N LEU A 347 -17.77 -12.90 0.77
CA LEU A 347 -19.00 -12.66 0.02
C LEU A 347 -20.09 -12.19 0.98
N THR A 348 -20.64 -10.99 0.74
CA THR A 348 -21.77 -10.46 1.52
C THR A 348 -23.09 -10.64 0.79
N GLN A 349 -23.05 -10.70 -0.53
CA GLN A 349 -24.18 -10.97 -1.41
C GLN A 349 -23.68 -11.76 -2.61
N PHE A 350 -24.49 -12.68 -3.10
CA PHE A 350 -24.19 -13.48 -4.28
C PHE A 350 -25.51 -13.88 -4.96
N SER A 351 -25.56 -13.77 -6.28
CA SER A 351 -26.68 -14.25 -7.09
C SER A 351 -26.18 -14.90 -8.37
N LEU A 352 -26.90 -15.92 -8.82
CA LEU A 352 -26.67 -16.64 -10.07
C LEU A 352 -27.95 -16.58 -10.89
N GLU A 353 -27.84 -16.07 -12.12
CA GLU A 353 -28.96 -15.94 -13.05
C GLU A 353 -28.69 -16.75 -14.31
N LEU A 354 -29.62 -17.63 -14.68
CA LEU A 354 -29.58 -18.41 -15.91
C LEU A 354 -30.32 -17.66 -17.03
N ALA A 355 -29.67 -17.45 -18.18
CA ALA A 355 -30.22 -16.64 -19.27
C ALA A 355 -31.50 -17.24 -19.91
N ALA A 356 -31.61 -18.57 -19.95
CA ALA A 356 -32.79 -19.29 -20.40
C ALA A 356 -33.25 -20.19 -19.26
N ALA A 357 -33.95 -19.59 -18.29
CA ALA A 357 -34.28 -20.22 -17.02
C ALA A 357 -35.22 -21.43 -17.21
N ASP A 358 -34.75 -22.62 -16.81
CA ASP A 358 -35.63 -23.66 -16.29
C ASP A 358 -35.72 -23.48 -14.76
N GLU A 359 -36.93 -23.68 -14.22
CA GLU A 359 -37.25 -23.36 -12.82
C GLU A 359 -36.44 -24.21 -11.84
N ASP A 360 -36.28 -25.51 -12.12
CA ASP A 360 -35.54 -26.45 -11.26
C ASP A 360 -34.04 -26.08 -11.18
N THR A 361 -33.42 -25.76 -12.30
CA THR A 361 -32.01 -25.32 -12.33
C THR A 361 -31.86 -23.96 -11.66
N GLN A 362 -32.77 -23.02 -11.88
CA GLN A 362 -32.70 -21.71 -11.25
C GLN A 362 -32.85 -21.81 -9.72
N ASP A 363 -33.70 -22.71 -9.22
CA ASP A 363 -33.82 -22.98 -7.79
C ASP A 363 -32.54 -23.59 -7.20
N ALA A 364 -31.90 -24.52 -7.91
CA ALA A 364 -30.60 -25.05 -7.52
C ALA A 364 -29.52 -23.95 -7.48
N LEU A 365 -29.50 -23.04 -8.45
CA LEU A 365 -28.59 -21.89 -8.49
C LEU A 365 -28.85 -20.90 -7.33
N ASN A 366 -30.12 -20.70 -6.95
CA ASN A 366 -30.49 -19.87 -5.79
C ASN A 366 -30.00 -20.49 -4.46
N ALA A 367 -30.12 -21.81 -4.32
CA ALA A 367 -29.59 -22.54 -3.17
C ALA A 367 -28.06 -22.44 -3.08
N ILE A 368 -27.35 -22.62 -4.20
CA ILE A 368 -25.90 -22.39 -4.29
C ILE A 368 -25.55 -20.96 -3.89
N SER A 369 -26.26 -19.97 -4.43
CA SER A 369 -26.02 -18.55 -4.14
C SER A 369 -26.11 -18.26 -2.64
N THR A 370 -27.08 -18.85 -1.95
CA THR A 370 -27.25 -18.73 -0.50
C THR A 370 -26.08 -19.34 0.27
N ALA A 371 -25.61 -20.52 -0.12
CA ALA A 371 -24.49 -21.21 0.50
C ALA A 371 -23.13 -20.48 0.33
N LEU A 372 -23.02 -19.63 -0.69
CA LEU A 372 -21.80 -18.86 -0.95
C LEU A 372 -21.68 -17.58 -0.10
N VAL A 373 -22.76 -17.10 0.50
CA VAL A 373 -22.70 -15.93 1.39
C VAL A 373 -21.85 -16.27 2.62
N GLY A 374 -20.89 -15.39 2.94
CA GLY A 374 -19.92 -15.56 4.02
C GLY A 374 -18.65 -16.32 3.63
N LYS A 375 -18.59 -16.92 2.42
CA LYS A 375 -17.39 -17.62 1.94
C LYS A 375 -16.31 -16.65 1.49
N ARG A 376 -15.05 -17.11 1.51
CA ARG A 376 -13.90 -16.38 0.97
C ARG A 376 -14.02 -16.27 -0.55
N TYR A 377 -13.85 -15.06 -1.06
CA TYR A 377 -14.07 -14.71 -2.47
C TYR A 377 -13.29 -15.61 -3.43
N GLU A 378 -11.99 -15.78 -3.22
CA GLU A 378 -11.10 -16.48 -4.15
C GLU A 378 -11.20 -18.00 -4.13
N ALA A 379 -11.52 -18.57 -2.97
CA ALA A 379 -11.41 -20.02 -2.77
C ALA A 379 -12.77 -20.70 -2.71
N LEU A 380 -13.81 -19.98 -2.29
CA LEU A 380 -15.12 -20.54 -1.93
C LEU A 380 -14.97 -21.75 -1.00
N SER A 381 -14.03 -21.65 -0.04
CA SER A 381 -13.67 -22.78 0.82
C SER A 381 -14.83 -23.22 1.70
N GLY A 382 -15.14 -24.53 1.66
CA GLY A 382 -16.25 -25.11 2.41
C GLY A 382 -17.63 -24.76 1.85
N ALA A 383 -17.72 -24.32 0.59
CA ALA A 383 -19.01 -24.10 -0.07
C ALA A 383 -19.81 -25.41 -0.16
N GLU A 384 -19.13 -26.51 -0.49
CA GLU A 384 -19.74 -27.84 -0.66
C GLU A 384 -20.46 -28.34 0.60
N ALA A 385 -19.97 -27.99 1.79
CA ALA A 385 -20.54 -28.41 3.07
C ALA A 385 -21.84 -27.68 3.43
N ASP A 386 -22.09 -26.52 2.82
CA ASP A 386 -23.23 -25.65 3.14
C ASP A 386 -24.32 -25.74 2.06
N LEU A 387 -24.13 -26.57 1.03
CA LEU A 387 -25.13 -26.81 -0.01
C LEU A 387 -26.36 -27.53 0.56
N ALA A 388 -27.54 -27.10 0.11
CA ALA A 388 -28.78 -27.77 0.47
C ALA A 388 -28.82 -29.21 -0.14
N PRO A 389 -29.43 -30.20 0.54
CA PRO A 389 -29.38 -31.61 0.12
C PRO A 389 -30.02 -31.90 -1.24
N ASP A 390 -30.91 -31.03 -1.68
CA ASP A 390 -31.67 -31.07 -2.93
C ASP A 390 -30.92 -30.50 -4.13
N VAL A 391 -29.79 -29.81 -3.92
CA VAL A 391 -28.95 -29.30 -5.02
C VAL A 391 -28.27 -30.47 -5.75
N PRO A 392 -28.46 -30.62 -7.08
CA PRO A 392 -27.79 -31.67 -7.83
C PRO A 392 -26.27 -31.53 -7.78
N THR A 393 -25.57 -32.55 -7.29
CA THR A 393 -24.11 -32.53 -7.13
C THR A 393 -23.34 -32.22 -8.42
N PRO A 394 -23.70 -32.76 -9.62
CA PRO A 394 -22.99 -32.42 -10.85
C PRO A 394 -23.07 -30.93 -11.20
N LEU A 395 -24.26 -30.34 -11.06
CA LEU A 395 -24.51 -28.92 -11.30
C LEU A 395 -23.71 -28.06 -10.32
N ALA A 396 -23.77 -28.37 -9.03
CA ALA A 396 -23.01 -27.65 -8.01
C ALA A 396 -21.50 -27.69 -8.27
N ASN A 397 -20.96 -28.88 -8.61
CA ASN A 397 -19.54 -29.04 -8.89
C ASN A 397 -19.11 -28.22 -10.12
N GLU A 398 -19.91 -28.22 -11.18
CA GLU A 398 -19.63 -27.43 -12.38
C GLU A 398 -19.63 -25.92 -12.08
N VAL A 399 -20.64 -25.43 -11.36
CA VAL A 399 -20.75 -24.01 -10.96
C VAL A 399 -19.57 -23.60 -10.07
N LEU A 400 -19.26 -24.38 -9.02
CA LEU A 400 -18.17 -24.06 -8.11
C LEU A 400 -16.80 -24.11 -8.80
N ALA A 401 -16.59 -25.05 -9.72
CA ALA A 401 -15.37 -25.12 -10.52
C ALA A 401 -15.22 -23.90 -11.42
N TRP A 402 -16.29 -23.52 -12.12
CA TRP A 402 -16.32 -22.32 -12.95
C TRP A 402 -16.03 -21.05 -12.15
N LEU A 403 -16.70 -20.86 -11.00
CA LEU A 403 -16.49 -19.69 -10.15
C LEU A 403 -15.06 -19.61 -9.62
N ARG A 404 -14.51 -20.71 -9.09
CA ARG A 404 -13.10 -20.77 -8.63
C ARG A 404 -12.09 -20.49 -9.74
N THR A 405 -12.50 -20.66 -11.00
CA THR A 405 -11.64 -20.32 -12.13
C THR A 405 -11.75 -18.87 -12.58
N SER A 406 -12.89 -18.24 -12.32
CA SER A 406 -13.25 -16.92 -12.84
C SER A 406 -13.11 -15.79 -11.81
N MET A 407 -13.01 -16.14 -10.53
CA MET A 407 -12.75 -15.25 -9.38
C MET A 407 -11.26 -15.27 -9.03
#